data_AF-A0A7T3U4S7-F1
#
_entry.id   AF-A0A7T3U4S7-F1
#
_cell.length_a   1.000
_cell.length_b   1.000
_cell.length_c   1.000
_cell.angle_alpha   90.00
_cell.angle_beta   90.00
_cell.angle_gamma   90.00
#
_symmetry.space_group_name_H-M   'P 1'
#
loop_
_entity.id
_entity.type
_entity.pdbx_description
1 polymer ?
#
loop_
_entity_poly.entity_id
_entity_poly.type
_entity_poly.pdbx_seq_one_letter_code
_entity_poly.pdbx_strand_id
1 'polypeptide(L)'
;MGYRGSKSALCGSFVVKEQRADGNWYPSNRYLRCALMDFESSYQVRFPSKQLRLKILFFSTVIEKTPQLNPYFVTGFCEGESSFQVSIIMNKNFKLGVRAQFTIGLHSRDLALLLKIKEFFGCGIIVKNDPQSEISFRVNSLQDLTNIIIPHFLNYPLLTQKAADFYLFKQVTELMKNKAHLTTEGLQEIINIKSSMNLGLSEELKSNSIKTVPVQRPTIKTTNIPDSNWISGFVSGEGNFFVDIFKSSSNKIGFQVKLRLSITQHSRDKELLELIVKYLAAGIVNIHSENAFVFKVSKLVDLKKKIIPLFEKYPILGVKQLDFLDFCEVAKLMNEGKHLTTEGLYLIRTIKNKMNTKRK
;
A
#
# COMPACT_ATOMS: atom_id res chain seq x y z
N MET A 1 20.47 -20.75 53.90
CA MET A 1 20.91 -21.25 52.58
C MET A 1 22.22 -20.57 52.24
N GLY A 2 23.25 -21.36 51.98
CA GLY A 2 24.65 -20.97 52.17
C GLY A 2 25.22 -20.06 51.09
N TYR A 3 25.70 -18.89 51.52
CA TYR A 3 26.85 -18.23 50.90
C TYR A 3 28.11 -18.94 51.40
N ARG A 4 28.73 -19.78 50.56
CA ARG A 4 30.11 -20.23 50.78
C ARG A 4 31.01 -19.51 49.80
N GLY A 5 31.73 -18.52 50.32
CA GLY A 5 32.92 -18.01 49.66
C GLY A 5 34.04 -19.05 49.76
N SER A 6 34.79 -19.20 48.68
CA SER A 6 36.14 -19.77 48.72
C SER A 6 37.11 -18.64 48.40
N LYS A 7 37.80 -18.16 49.44
CA LYS A 7 38.99 -17.33 49.33
C LYS A 7 40.18 -18.27 49.13
N SER A 8 41.00 -18.04 48.12
CA SER A 8 42.37 -18.53 48.08
C SER A 8 43.30 -17.33 48.30
N ALA A 9 44.02 -17.36 49.42
CA ALA A 9 45.13 -16.47 49.70
C ALA A 9 46.43 -17.23 49.38
N LEU A 10 47.28 -16.64 48.55
CA LEU A 10 48.71 -16.95 48.52
C LEU A 10 49.46 -15.65 48.78
N CYS A 11 50.46 -15.77 49.63
CA CYS A 11 51.16 -14.74 50.38
C CYS A 11 51.76 -13.63 49.50
N GLY A 12 51.53 -12.36 49.89
CA GLY A 12 52.11 -11.18 49.24
C GLY A 12 51.05 -10.09 49.03
N SER A 13 51.11 -9.05 49.84
CA SER A 13 50.10 -8.01 50.05
C SER A 13 49.77 -7.14 48.83
N PHE A 14 48.75 -7.48 48.01
CA PHE A 14 47.96 -6.52 47.20
C PHE A 14 46.58 -7.11 46.87
N VAL A 15 45.49 -6.39 47.14
CA VAL A 15 44.11 -6.76 46.75
C VAL A 15 43.63 -5.79 45.66
N VAL A 16 43.28 -6.32 44.49
CA VAL A 16 42.68 -5.56 43.37
C VAL A 16 41.28 -6.11 43.09
N LYS A 17 40.34 -5.21 42.83
CA LYS A 17 38.92 -5.52 42.56
C LYS A 17 38.75 -5.75 41.06
N GLU A 18 38.41 -6.98 40.66
CA GLU A 18 38.22 -7.36 39.26
C GLU A 18 36.72 -7.39 38.92
N GLN A 19 36.31 -6.69 37.86
CA GLN A 19 34.94 -6.67 37.34
C GLN A 19 34.92 -7.45 36.03
N ARG A 20 34.16 -8.55 35.97
CA ARG A 20 34.01 -9.38 34.76
C ARG A 20 32.77 -8.97 33.97
N ALA A 21 32.94 -8.79 32.67
CA ALA A 21 31.88 -8.82 31.68
C ALA A 21 32.20 -9.97 30.71
N ASP A 22 31.39 -11.04 30.75
CA ASP A 22 31.54 -12.21 29.88
C ASP A 22 30.64 -12.08 28.65
N GLY A 23 31.23 -12.38 27.48
CA GLY A 23 30.54 -13.07 26.39
C GLY A 23 29.96 -12.24 25.24
N ASN A 24 30.82 -11.73 24.34
CA ASN A 24 30.45 -11.54 22.93
C ASN A 24 31.56 -12.16 22.06
N TRP A 25 31.21 -13.19 21.27
CA TRP A 25 32.13 -13.89 20.38
C TRP A 25 31.76 -13.57 18.94
N TYR A 26 32.64 -12.91 18.17
CA TYR A 26 32.89 -13.15 16.75
C TYR A 26 34.27 -12.57 16.36
N PRO A 27 35.00 -13.16 15.40
CA PRO A 27 36.45 -13.15 15.41
C PRO A 27 37.09 -12.12 14.48
N SER A 28 38.32 -11.79 14.86
CA SER A 28 39.47 -11.39 14.04
C SER A 28 39.78 -9.89 13.90
N ASN A 29 40.83 -9.55 14.66
CA ASN A 29 41.90 -8.58 14.42
C ASN A 29 41.70 -7.08 14.71
N ARG A 30 42.22 -6.72 15.91
CA ARG A 30 43.13 -5.61 16.29
C ARG A 30 42.81 -4.24 15.65
N TYR A 31 42.56 -3.14 16.37
CA TYR A 31 43.21 -2.63 17.58
C TYR A 31 42.22 -1.74 18.37
N LEU A 32 42.09 -1.98 19.68
CA LEU A 32 41.42 -1.06 20.60
C LEU A 32 42.30 0.18 20.81
N ARG A 33 41.77 1.37 20.51
CA ARG A 33 42.33 2.65 20.96
C ARG A 33 41.71 2.98 22.31
N CYS A 34 42.45 2.77 23.39
CA CYS A 34 42.23 3.46 24.65
C CYS A 34 43.50 4.26 24.97
N ALA A 35 43.35 5.57 25.12
CA ALA A 35 44.24 6.38 25.94
C ALA A 35 43.46 7.63 26.36
N LEU A 36 42.84 7.55 27.54
CA LEU A 36 42.67 8.71 28.42
C LEU A 36 44.03 8.88 29.10
N MET A 37 44.71 10.00 28.84
CA MET A 37 45.74 10.56 29.72
C MET A 37 45.75 12.08 29.57
N ASP A 38 46.16 12.69 30.66
CA ASP A 38 45.94 14.05 31.10
C ASP A 38 46.70 15.15 30.33
N PHE A 39 46.33 16.38 30.67
CA PHE A 39 47.08 17.62 30.46
C PHE A 39 48.58 17.42 30.68
N GLU A 40 49.40 17.58 29.64
CA GLU A 40 50.74 18.18 29.74
C GLU A 40 51.24 18.65 28.37
N SER A 41 51.76 19.88 28.37
CA SER A 41 52.25 20.61 27.21
C SER A 41 53.72 20.28 26.94
N SER A 42 54.03 19.58 25.85
CA SER A 42 55.24 19.75 25.01
C SER A 42 55.52 18.52 24.14
N TYR A 43 55.27 18.63 22.83
CA TYR A 43 55.87 17.72 21.84
C TYR A 43 56.53 18.52 20.72
N GLN A 44 57.86 18.42 20.62
CA GLN A 44 58.69 18.97 19.55
C GLN A 44 58.80 18.00 18.36
N VAL A 45 57.68 17.53 17.82
CA VAL A 45 57.69 16.76 16.56
C VAL A 45 56.52 17.22 15.68
N ARG A 46 56.84 18.02 14.66
CA ARG A 46 55.89 18.42 13.60
C ARG A 46 55.65 17.22 12.68
N PHE A 47 54.53 16.54 12.85
CA PHE A 47 54.03 15.63 11.81
C PHE A 47 53.50 16.47 10.63
N PRO A 48 53.98 16.27 9.40
CA PRO A 48 53.41 16.93 8.23
C PRO A 48 51.97 16.45 8.08
N SER A 49 50.99 17.34 8.24
CA SER A 49 49.60 17.03 7.97
C SER A 49 49.48 16.65 6.50
N LYS A 50 49.17 15.38 6.23
CA LYS A 50 48.77 14.96 4.88
C LYS A 50 47.60 15.85 4.48
N GLN A 51 47.80 16.65 3.43
CA GLN A 51 46.73 17.42 2.79
C GLN A 51 45.61 16.45 2.42
N LEU A 52 44.55 16.43 3.23
CA LEU A 52 43.27 15.90 2.83
C LEU A 52 42.73 16.89 1.81
N ARG A 53 42.81 16.55 0.52
CA ARG A 53 41.97 17.16 -0.51
C ARG A 53 40.51 16.85 -0.17
N LEU A 54 39.93 17.68 0.70
CA LEU A 54 38.49 17.80 0.83
C LEU A 54 37.98 18.39 -0.49
N LYS A 55 37.58 17.51 -1.42
CA LYS A 55 36.55 17.90 -2.39
C LYS A 55 35.30 18.17 -1.54
N ILE A 56 35.13 19.44 -1.16
CA ILE A 56 33.85 19.95 -0.67
C ILE A 56 32.88 19.76 -1.84
N LEU A 57 32.17 18.64 -1.84
CA LEU A 57 30.99 18.48 -2.66
C LEU A 57 29.94 19.39 -2.02
N PHE A 58 29.74 20.56 -2.61
CA PHE A 58 28.55 21.35 -2.35
C PHE A 58 27.36 20.54 -2.85
N PHE A 59 26.76 19.73 -1.97
CA PHE A 59 25.44 19.19 -2.22
C PHE A 59 24.47 20.37 -2.07
N SER A 60 24.05 20.93 -3.21
CA SER A 60 22.88 21.77 -3.24
C SER A 60 21.69 20.91 -2.84
N THR A 61 21.17 21.07 -1.62
CA THR A 61 19.86 20.52 -1.25
C THR A 61 18.78 21.36 -1.94
N VAL A 62 18.67 21.22 -3.25
CA VAL A 62 17.38 21.41 -3.88
C VAL A 62 16.54 20.24 -3.40
N ILE A 63 15.76 20.47 -2.34
CA ILE A 63 14.63 19.61 -2.03
C ILE A 63 13.69 19.80 -3.22
N GLU A 64 13.87 19.00 -4.26
CA GLU A 64 12.82 18.84 -5.27
C GLU A 64 11.60 18.39 -4.47
N LYS A 65 10.61 19.28 -4.34
CA LYS A 65 9.29 18.90 -3.81
C LYS A 65 8.84 17.73 -4.68
N THR A 66 8.86 16.54 -4.11
CA THR A 66 8.21 15.37 -4.69
C THR A 66 6.80 15.82 -5.08
N PRO A 67 6.38 15.64 -6.34
CA PRO A 67 5.04 16.07 -6.74
C PRO A 67 4.04 15.36 -5.84
N GLN A 68 3.29 16.18 -5.08
CA GLN A 68 2.29 15.69 -4.14
C GLN A 68 1.26 14.85 -4.88
N LEU A 69 0.87 13.70 -4.32
CA LEU A 69 -0.16 12.86 -4.93
C LEU A 69 -1.44 13.66 -5.13
N ASN A 70 -2.05 13.52 -6.31
CA ASN A 70 -3.34 14.14 -6.57
C ASN A 70 -4.40 13.51 -5.65
N PRO A 71 -5.26 14.30 -4.99
CA PRO A 71 -6.24 13.76 -4.07
C PRO A 71 -7.25 12.81 -4.73
N TYR A 72 -7.69 13.08 -5.96
CA TYR A 72 -8.56 12.15 -6.71
C TYR A 72 -7.84 10.84 -7.04
N PHE A 73 -6.53 10.88 -7.31
CA PHE A 73 -5.74 9.65 -7.46
C PHE A 73 -5.79 8.82 -6.17
N VAL A 74 -5.54 9.43 -5.02
CA VAL A 74 -5.58 8.74 -3.73
C VAL A 74 -6.95 8.15 -3.46
N THR A 75 -8.02 8.90 -3.73
CA THR A 75 -9.40 8.40 -3.61
C THR A 75 -9.66 7.21 -4.52
N GLY A 76 -9.32 7.29 -5.81
CA GLY A 76 -9.48 6.20 -6.77
C GLY A 76 -8.68 4.96 -6.38
N PHE A 77 -7.45 5.13 -5.91
CA PHE A 77 -6.63 4.02 -5.42
C PHE A 77 -7.24 3.37 -4.17
N CYS A 78 -7.76 4.19 -3.26
CA CYS A 78 -8.44 3.70 -2.05
C CYS A 78 -9.75 2.96 -2.35
N GLU A 79 -10.45 3.30 -3.44
CA GLU A 79 -11.64 2.55 -3.89
C GLU A 79 -11.32 1.09 -4.22
N GLY A 80 -10.14 0.81 -4.77
CA GLY A 80 -9.64 -0.55 -4.94
C GLY A 80 -9.14 -1.13 -3.62
N GLU A 81 -8.08 -0.55 -3.07
CA GLU A 81 -7.21 -1.25 -2.12
C GLU A 81 -7.49 -0.96 -0.63
N SER A 82 -8.30 0.07 -0.32
CA SER A 82 -8.50 0.49 1.08
C SER A 82 -9.63 -0.24 1.80
N SER A 83 -9.65 -0.18 3.13
CA SER A 83 -10.72 -0.71 3.97
C SER A 83 -10.99 0.22 5.16
N PHE A 84 -12.27 0.52 5.41
CA PHE A 84 -12.76 1.21 6.61
C PHE A 84 -13.28 0.16 7.59
N GLN A 85 -12.60 0.01 8.73
CA GLN A 85 -12.79 -1.10 9.64
C GLN A 85 -13.23 -0.60 11.00
N VAL A 86 -14.27 -1.23 11.55
CA VAL A 86 -14.67 -1.11 12.94
C VAL A 86 -14.57 -2.49 13.57
N SER A 87 -13.96 -2.59 14.74
CA SER A 87 -13.80 -3.82 15.49
C SER A 87 -14.33 -3.65 16.91
N ILE A 88 -15.15 -4.60 17.35
CA ILE A 88 -15.60 -4.70 18.74
C ILE A 88 -14.77 -5.82 19.37
N ILE A 89 -14.00 -5.47 20.40
CA ILE A 89 -12.99 -6.35 20.98
C ILE A 89 -13.31 -6.52 22.46
N MET A 90 -13.30 -7.75 22.94
CA MET A 90 -13.41 -8.03 24.36
C MET A 90 -12.04 -7.82 25.03
N ASN A 91 -11.98 -6.90 26.00
CA ASN A 91 -10.77 -6.71 26.79
C ASN A 91 -10.62 -7.82 27.84
N LYS A 92 -9.42 -7.93 28.44
CA LYS A 92 -9.10 -8.90 29.51
C LYS A 92 -10.07 -8.85 30.71
N ASN A 93 -10.75 -7.73 30.91
CA ASN A 93 -11.74 -7.52 31.97
C ASN A 93 -13.18 -7.77 31.50
N PHE A 94 -13.37 -8.49 30.39
CA PHE A 94 -14.67 -8.78 29.76
C PHE A 94 -15.49 -7.55 29.34
N LYS A 95 -14.87 -6.36 29.33
CA LYS A 95 -15.49 -5.14 28.79
C LYS A 95 -15.27 -5.06 27.29
N LEU A 96 -16.33 -4.81 26.54
CA LEU A 96 -16.25 -4.54 25.10
C LEU A 96 -15.59 -3.17 24.87
N GLY A 97 -14.65 -3.13 23.93
CA GLY A 97 -14.00 -1.91 23.44
C GLY A 97 -14.19 -1.79 21.93
N VAL A 98 -14.20 -0.55 21.45
CA VAL A 98 -14.37 -0.24 20.02
C VAL A 98 -13.04 0.25 19.46
N ARG A 99 -12.64 -0.27 18.29
CA ARG A 99 -11.52 0.25 17.50
C ARG A 99 -12.00 0.60 16.11
N ALA A 100 -11.60 1.79 15.63
CA ALA A 100 -11.79 2.22 14.26
C ALA A 100 -10.41 2.28 13.58
N GLN A 101 -10.32 1.80 12.34
CA GLN A 101 -9.07 1.77 11.58
C GLN A 101 -9.35 1.98 10.09
N PHE A 102 -8.56 2.86 9.46
CA PHE A 102 -8.43 2.93 8.00
C PHE A 102 -7.16 2.20 7.58
N THR A 103 -7.25 1.34 6.56
CA THR A 103 -6.12 0.52 6.12
C THR A 103 -6.02 0.49 4.59
N ILE A 104 -4.79 0.46 4.07
CA ILE A 104 -4.48 0.07 2.69
C ILE A 104 -3.44 -1.04 2.77
N GLY A 105 -3.79 -2.25 2.37
CA GLY A 105 -2.89 -3.41 2.37
C GLY A 105 -2.41 -3.70 0.96
N LEU A 106 -1.09 -3.84 0.76
CA LEU A 106 -0.47 -4.13 -0.54
C LEU A 106 0.64 -5.17 -0.38
N HIS A 107 1.12 -5.70 -1.51
CA HIS A 107 2.36 -6.47 -1.53
C HIS A 107 3.57 -5.57 -1.22
N SER A 108 4.59 -6.13 -0.57
CA SER A 108 5.84 -5.47 -0.18
C SER A 108 6.58 -4.70 -1.30
N ARG A 109 6.38 -5.09 -2.56
CA ARG A 109 6.95 -4.43 -3.74
C ARG A 109 6.40 -3.02 -3.96
N ASP A 110 5.22 -2.72 -3.44
CA ASP A 110 4.56 -1.42 -3.53
C ASP A 110 4.85 -0.51 -2.32
N LEU A 111 5.89 -0.81 -1.53
CA LEU A 111 6.28 0.00 -0.37
C LEU A 111 6.48 1.48 -0.70
N ALA A 112 7.10 1.77 -1.85
CA ALA A 112 7.30 3.15 -2.29
C ALA A 112 5.98 3.92 -2.48
N LEU A 113 4.93 3.24 -2.96
CA LEU A 113 3.61 3.86 -3.11
C LEU A 113 2.96 4.11 -1.74
N LEU A 114 3.02 3.15 -0.81
CA LEU A 114 2.51 3.36 0.54
C LEU A 114 3.24 4.49 1.28
N LEU A 115 4.55 4.66 1.08
CA LEU A 115 5.31 5.78 1.65
C LEU A 115 4.82 7.13 1.11
N LYS A 116 4.55 7.23 -0.21
CA LYS A 116 3.94 8.42 -0.81
C LYS A 116 2.54 8.70 -0.29
N ILE A 117 1.73 7.66 -0.06
CA ILE A 117 0.39 7.80 0.53
C ILE A 117 0.47 8.27 1.98
N LYS A 118 1.42 7.74 2.76
CA LYS A 118 1.70 8.20 4.13
C LYS A 118 2.13 9.66 4.17
N GLU A 119 3.01 10.07 3.26
CA GLU A 119 3.41 11.47 3.10
C GLU A 119 2.22 12.36 2.71
N PHE A 120 1.38 11.91 1.77
CA PHE A 120 0.18 12.63 1.33
C PHE A 120 -0.81 12.89 2.48
N PHE A 121 -1.11 11.88 3.30
CA PHE A 121 -2.00 12.06 4.45
C PHE A 121 -1.33 12.77 5.62
N GLY A 122 0.00 12.76 5.69
CA GLY A 122 0.76 13.34 6.81
C GLY A 122 0.56 12.62 8.15
N CYS A 123 -0.06 11.43 8.14
CA CYS A 123 -0.36 10.65 9.34
C CYS A 123 -0.25 9.14 9.07
N GLY A 124 -0.53 8.33 10.09
CA GLY A 124 -0.53 6.87 9.98
C GLY A 124 0.85 6.21 10.03
N ILE A 125 0.84 4.88 10.02
CA ILE A 125 2.03 4.04 10.14
C ILE A 125 2.09 3.00 9.02
N ILE A 126 3.29 2.57 8.67
CA ILE A 126 3.50 1.40 7.81
C ILE A 126 3.81 0.20 8.68
N VAL A 127 3.02 -0.85 8.54
CA VAL A 127 3.19 -2.12 9.25
C VAL A 127 3.55 -3.20 8.24
N LYS A 128 4.63 -3.94 8.50
CA LYS A 128 5.01 -5.12 7.73
C LYS A 128 4.38 -6.35 8.39
N ASN A 129 3.68 -7.17 7.60
CA ASN A 129 3.10 -8.43 8.02
C ASN A 129 3.94 -9.57 7.42
N ASP A 130 5.10 -9.83 8.00
CA ASP A 130 5.93 -10.97 7.62
C ASP A 130 5.33 -12.26 8.23
N PRO A 131 5.37 -13.42 7.52
CA PRO A 131 6.11 -13.72 6.29
C PRO A 131 5.31 -13.52 4.98
N GLN A 132 4.13 -12.89 4.99
CA GLN A 132 3.16 -12.91 3.89
C GLN A 132 3.54 -11.97 2.71
N SER A 133 4.72 -11.36 2.73
CA SER A 133 5.11 -10.29 1.78
C SER A 133 4.05 -9.18 1.69
N GLU A 134 3.30 -8.97 2.77
CA GLU A 134 2.24 -7.98 2.85
C GLU A 134 2.71 -6.81 3.71
N ILE A 135 2.41 -5.60 3.24
CA ILE A 135 2.63 -4.36 3.96
C ILE A 135 1.32 -3.58 4.01
N SER A 136 1.11 -2.83 5.08
CA SER A 136 -0.12 -2.07 5.22
C SER A 136 0.15 -0.67 5.76
N PHE A 137 -0.49 0.31 5.14
CA PHE A 137 -0.66 1.64 5.71
C PHE A 137 -1.87 1.62 6.63
N ARG A 138 -1.71 2.03 7.89
CA ARG A 138 -2.77 2.00 8.90
C ARG A 138 -2.91 3.34 9.60
N VAL A 139 -4.15 3.80 9.78
CA VAL A 139 -4.51 4.94 10.62
C VAL A 139 -5.53 4.47 11.64
N ASN A 140 -5.15 4.49 12.91
CA ASN A 140 -5.96 4.04 14.05
C ASN A 140 -6.17 5.13 15.12
N SER A 141 -5.44 6.25 15.03
CA SER A 141 -5.64 7.41 15.90
C SER A 141 -7.00 8.04 15.59
N LEU A 142 -7.86 8.16 16.60
CA LEU A 142 -9.16 8.83 16.44
C LEU A 142 -9.00 10.27 15.97
N GLN A 143 -7.94 10.96 16.39
CA GLN A 143 -7.62 12.32 15.95
C GLN A 143 -7.31 12.37 14.45
N ASP A 144 -6.47 11.47 13.95
CA ASP A 144 -6.10 11.43 12.53
C ASP A 144 -7.28 10.98 11.67
N LEU A 145 -8.08 10.03 12.16
CA LEU A 145 -9.30 9.59 11.48
C LEU A 145 -10.29 10.75 11.31
N THR A 146 -10.53 11.52 12.37
CA THR A 146 -11.52 12.61 12.38
C THR A 146 -11.04 13.89 11.69
N ASN A 147 -9.75 14.21 11.76
CA ASN A 147 -9.22 15.47 11.23
C ASN A 147 -8.56 15.35 9.85
N ILE A 148 -8.21 14.13 9.41
CA ILE A 148 -7.48 13.92 8.15
C ILE A 148 -8.26 12.97 7.22
N ILE A 149 -8.50 11.73 7.66
CA ILE A 149 -9.07 10.70 6.79
C ILE A 149 -10.53 11.02 6.41
N ILE A 150 -11.37 11.36 7.37
CA ILE A 150 -12.78 11.70 7.11
C ILE A 150 -12.89 12.95 6.24
N PRO A 151 -12.21 14.08 6.54
CA PRO A 151 -12.25 15.26 5.67
C PRO A 151 -11.79 14.98 4.23
N HIS A 152 -10.77 14.14 4.02
CA HIS A 152 -10.35 13.76 2.67
C HIS A 152 -11.49 13.13 1.87
N PHE A 153 -12.15 12.10 2.41
CA PHE A 153 -13.22 11.39 1.69
C PHE A 153 -14.56 12.14 1.66
N LEU A 154 -14.74 13.21 2.45
CA LEU A 154 -15.84 14.16 2.27
C LEU A 154 -15.58 15.12 1.11
N ASN A 155 -14.33 15.59 0.95
CA ASN A 155 -13.93 16.50 -0.13
C ASN A 155 -13.72 15.77 -1.47
N TYR A 156 -13.32 14.51 -1.42
CA TYR A 156 -13.09 13.64 -2.57
C TYR A 156 -13.88 12.33 -2.38
N PRO A 157 -15.19 12.33 -2.70
CA PRO A 157 -16.07 11.21 -2.41
C PRO A 157 -15.69 9.92 -3.15
N LEU A 158 -15.87 8.81 -2.44
CA LEU A 158 -15.82 7.45 -2.97
C LEU A 158 -17.03 7.19 -3.89
N LEU A 159 -16.83 6.42 -4.97
CA LEU A 159 -17.82 6.17 -6.01
C LEU A 159 -18.38 4.73 -5.97
N THR A 160 -17.64 3.78 -5.39
CA THR A 160 -18.07 2.39 -5.22
C THR A 160 -19.01 2.22 -4.02
N GLN A 161 -19.57 1.02 -3.86
CA GLN A 161 -20.29 0.61 -2.65
C GLN A 161 -19.43 0.69 -1.36
N LYS A 162 -18.10 0.88 -1.45
CA LYS A 162 -17.23 1.20 -0.30
C LYS A 162 -17.59 2.55 0.33
N ALA A 163 -18.18 3.48 -0.42
CA ALA A 163 -18.65 4.76 0.11
C ALA A 163 -19.69 4.56 1.24
N ALA A 164 -20.53 3.54 1.15
CA ALA A 164 -21.48 3.22 2.23
C ALA A 164 -20.76 2.78 3.51
N ASP A 165 -19.70 1.97 3.42
CA ASP A 165 -18.87 1.61 4.57
C ASP A 165 -18.17 2.84 5.16
N PHE A 166 -17.70 3.76 4.32
CA PHE A 166 -17.12 5.03 4.77
C PHE A 166 -18.11 5.89 5.57
N TYR A 167 -19.36 6.04 5.10
CA TYR A 167 -20.36 6.82 5.84
C TYR A 167 -20.73 6.20 7.18
N LEU A 168 -20.86 4.86 7.24
CA LEU A 168 -21.08 4.14 8.51
C LEU A 168 -19.86 4.26 9.44
N PHE A 169 -18.64 4.16 8.88
CA PHE A 169 -17.40 4.38 9.61
C PHE A 169 -17.32 5.78 10.22
N LYS A 170 -17.69 6.82 9.45
CA LYS A 170 -17.77 8.21 9.92
C LYS A 170 -18.70 8.35 11.12
N GLN A 171 -19.89 7.72 11.08
CA GLN A 171 -20.83 7.74 12.20
C GLN A 171 -20.20 7.12 13.47
N VAL A 172 -19.56 5.96 13.34
CA VAL A 172 -18.88 5.31 14.47
C VAL A 172 -17.77 6.20 15.04
N THR A 173 -16.94 6.82 14.20
CA THR A 173 -15.87 7.71 14.69
C THR A 173 -16.41 8.95 15.40
N GLU A 174 -17.58 9.45 15.02
CA GLU A 174 -18.23 10.57 15.70
C GLU A 174 -18.75 10.15 17.09
N LEU A 175 -19.39 8.97 17.18
CA LEU A 175 -19.77 8.37 18.47
C LEU A 175 -18.55 8.13 19.37
N MET A 176 -17.42 7.71 18.77
CA MET A 176 -16.17 7.54 19.50
C MET A 176 -15.61 8.87 20.02
N LYS A 177 -15.63 9.92 19.19
CA LYS A 177 -15.18 11.28 19.53
C LYS A 177 -15.97 11.87 20.69
N ASN A 178 -17.29 11.63 20.70
CA ASN A 178 -18.19 12.06 21.77
C ASN A 178 -18.19 11.12 22.99
N LYS A 179 -17.29 10.12 23.02
CA LYS A 179 -17.17 9.11 24.09
C LYS A 179 -18.43 8.25 24.31
N ALA A 180 -19.40 8.29 23.40
CA ALA A 180 -20.64 7.51 23.49
C ALA A 180 -20.38 5.99 23.49
N HIS A 181 -19.32 5.55 22.82
CA HIS A 181 -18.83 4.15 22.83
C HIS A 181 -18.51 3.58 24.23
N LEU A 182 -18.42 4.41 25.27
CA LEU A 182 -18.21 3.98 26.66
C LEU A 182 -19.53 3.68 27.40
N THR A 183 -20.67 4.05 26.83
CA THR A 183 -22.00 3.77 27.35
C THR A 183 -22.57 2.50 26.74
N THR A 184 -23.49 1.85 27.45
CA THR A 184 -24.19 0.66 26.95
C THR A 184 -25.01 0.97 25.70
N GLU A 185 -25.66 2.13 25.67
CA GLU A 185 -26.53 2.58 24.57
C GLU A 185 -25.68 2.90 23.33
N GLY A 186 -24.62 3.69 23.49
CA GLY A 186 -23.74 4.06 22.38
C GLY A 186 -22.93 2.87 21.84
N LEU A 187 -22.57 1.90 22.69
CA LEU A 187 -21.97 0.66 22.22
C LEU A 187 -22.96 -0.18 21.40
N GLN A 188 -24.23 -0.29 21.84
CA GLN A 188 -25.27 -0.98 21.09
C GLN A 188 -25.55 -0.31 19.75
N GLU A 189 -25.52 1.03 19.69
CA GLU A 189 -25.61 1.78 18.44
C GLU A 189 -24.46 1.44 17.48
N ILE A 190 -23.22 1.42 17.98
CA ILE A 190 -22.04 1.04 17.18
C ILE A 190 -22.15 -0.41 16.68
N ILE A 191 -22.68 -1.33 17.49
CA ILE A 191 -22.93 -2.72 17.09
C ILE A 191 -23.93 -2.77 15.92
N ASN A 192 -25.02 -2.01 16.00
CA ASN A 192 -26.04 -1.92 14.95
C ASN A 192 -25.50 -1.30 13.65
N ILE A 193 -24.58 -0.34 13.75
CA ILE A 193 -23.89 0.22 12.58
C ILE A 193 -22.92 -0.82 11.99
N LYS A 194 -22.12 -1.47 12.85
CA LYS A 194 -21.09 -2.44 12.47
C LYS A 194 -21.68 -3.68 11.77
N SER A 195 -22.89 -4.09 12.12
CA SER A 195 -23.58 -5.22 11.48
C SER A 195 -23.91 -4.94 10.01
N SER A 196 -23.99 -3.67 9.60
CA SER A 196 -24.22 -3.24 8.21
C SER A 196 -22.93 -2.88 7.44
N MET A 197 -21.77 -2.96 8.10
CA MET A 197 -20.46 -2.65 7.51
C MET A 197 -19.72 -3.92 7.07
N ASN A 198 -19.10 -3.86 5.90
CA ASN A 198 -18.27 -4.94 5.34
C ASN A 198 -18.97 -6.31 5.43
N LEU A 199 -18.38 -7.26 6.15
CA LEU A 199 -18.90 -8.63 6.37
C LEU A 199 -19.85 -8.74 7.58
N GLY A 200 -20.23 -7.63 8.22
CA GLY A 200 -21.06 -7.62 9.42
C GLY A 200 -20.32 -8.12 10.68
N LEU A 201 -21.07 -8.64 11.64
CA LEU A 201 -20.52 -9.11 12.93
C LEU A 201 -19.84 -10.47 12.80
N SER A 202 -18.79 -10.70 13.60
CA SER A 202 -18.16 -12.03 13.71
C SER A 202 -19.09 -13.03 14.37
N GLU A 203 -18.88 -14.32 14.10
CA GLU A 203 -19.67 -15.41 14.70
C GLU A 203 -19.60 -15.40 16.23
N GLU A 204 -18.43 -15.09 16.80
CA GLU A 204 -18.23 -14.93 18.25
C GLU A 204 -19.16 -13.85 18.86
N LEU A 205 -19.36 -12.73 18.15
CA LEU A 205 -20.27 -11.68 18.61
C LEU A 205 -21.73 -12.09 18.46
N LYS A 206 -22.07 -12.87 17.43
CA LYS A 206 -23.44 -13.40 17.24
C LYS A 206 -23.80 -14.43 18.30
N SER A 207 -22.87 -15.31 18.69
CA SER A 207 -23.11 -16.36 19.69
C SER A 207 -23.34 -15.81 21.10
N ASN A 208 -22.81 -14.63 21.40
CA ASN A 208 -23.00 -13.96 22.70
C ASN A 208 -24.41 -13.35 22.90
N SER A 209 -25.41 -13.78 22.12
CA SER A 209 -26.82 -13.36 22.23
C SER A 209 -27.04 -11.85 22.12
N ILE A 210 -26.13 -11.14 21.42
CA ILE A 210 -26.28 -9.71 21.16
C ILE A 210 -27.43 -9.54 20.16
N LYS A 211 -28.57 -9.05 20.64
CA LYS A 211 -29.68 -8.64 19.75
C LYS A 211 -29.23 -7.41 18.98
N THR A 212 -29.29 -7.47 17.65
CA THR A 212 -28.89 -6.36 16.79
C THR A 212 -29.96 -6.09 15.76
N VAL A 213 -30.18 -4.81 15.49
CA VAL A 213 -31.02 -4.34 14.39
C VAL A 213 -30.10 -3.58 13.46
N PRO A 214 -29.67 -4.19 12.34
CA PRO A 214 -28.73 -3.55 11.43
C PRO A 214 -29.26 -2.22 10.91
N VAL A 215 -28.42 -1.19 10.95
CA VAL A 215 -28.75 0.13 10.39
C VAL A 215 -28.92 0.01 8.87
N GLN A 216 -29.85 0.77 8.30
CA GLN A 216 -30.01 0.81 6.85
C GLN A 216 -28.72 1.27 6.18
N ARG A 217 -28.17 0.43 5.30
CA ARG A 217 -26.96 0.77 4.54
C ARG A 217 -27.27 1.90 3.54
N PRO A 218 -26.47 2.98 3.49
CA PRO A 218 -26.66 4.06 2.53
C PRO A 218 -26.63 3.56 1.08
N THR A 219 -27.55 4.03 0.25
CA THR A 219 -27.55 3.74 -1.19
C THR A 219 -26.59 4.70 -1.89
N ILE A 220 -25.59 4.13 -2.57
CA ILE A 220 -24.60 4.90 -3.34
C ILE A 220 -25.03 4.91 -4.81
N LYS A 221 -25.24 6.12 -5.37
CA LYS A 221 -25.56 6.32 -6.78
C LYS A 221 -24.52 7.24 -7.40
N THR A 222 -23.64 6.67 -8.22
CA THR A 222 -22.59 7.41 -8.93
C THR A 222 -23.04 7.67 -10.36
N THR A 223 -23.01 8.93 -10.78
CA THR A 223 -23.45 9.36 -12.12
C THR A 223 -22.31 9.75 -13.05
N ASN A 224 -21.16 10.15 -12.51
CA ASN A 224 -19.98 10.58 -13.28
C ASN A 224 -18.67 10.23 -12.56
N ILE A 225 -17.59 10.17 -13.34
CA ILE A 225 -16.21 10.14 -12.82
C ILE A 225 -15.73 11.59 -12.74
N PRO A 226 -15.32 12.08 -11.55
CA PRO A 226 -15.10 13.50 -11.32
C PRO A 226 -13.79 14.03 -11.93
N ASP A 227 -12.75 13.19 -12.01
CA ASP A 227 -11.42 13.60 -12.45
C ASP A 227 -10.66 12.41 -13.07
N SER A 228 -9.82 12.65 -14.08
CA SER A 228 -9.03 11.58 -14.72
C SER A 228 -7.95 10.97 -13.80
N ASN A 229 -7.50 11.69 -12.78
CA ASN A 229 -6.64 11.14 -11.73
C ASN A 229 -7.38 10.06 -10.94
N TRP A 230 -8.70 10.17 -10.75
CA TRP A 230 -9.50 9.14 -10.07
C TRP A 230 -9.43 7.80 -10.81
N ILE A 231 -9.65 7.80 -12.14
CA ILE A 231 -9.58 6.54 -12.90
C ILE A 231 -8.15 5.99 -12.94
N SER A 232 -7.12 6.84 -12.95
CA SER A 232 -5.73 6.40 -12.82
C SER A 232 -5.46 5.72 -11.47
N GLY A 233 -5.93 6.30 -10.36
CA GLY A 233 -5.85 5.70 -9.04
C GLY A 233 -6.55 4.34 -8.99
N PHE A 234 -7.79 4.30 -9.50
CA PHE A 234 -8.59 3.08 -9.49
C PHE A 234 -7.96 1.96 -10.32
N VAL A 235 -7.44 2.27 -11.51
CA VAL A 235 -6.70 1.30 -12.36
C VAL A 235 -5.35 0.92 -11.74
N SER A 236 -4.73 1.79 -10.94
CA SER A 236 -3.50 1.45 -10.21
C SER A 236 -3.74 0.41 -9.11
N GLY A 237 -4.95 0.28 -8.57
CA GLY A 237 -5.35 -0.84 -7.72
C GLY A 237 -5.86 -2.02 -8.55
N GLU A 238 -7.05 -1.85 -9.14
CA GLU A 238 -7.89 -2.91 -9.72
C GLU A 238 -7.57 -3.26 -11.20
N GLY A 239 -6.73 -2.45 -11.85
CA GLY A 239 -6.43 -2.60 -13.27
C GLY A 239 -5.47 -3.73 -13.58
N ASN A 240 -5.53 -4.25 -14.80
CA ASN A 240 -4.57 -5.23 -15.31
C ASN A 240 -4.22 -4.92 -16.77
N PHE A 241 -2.93 -4.67 -17.02
CA PHE A 241 -2.35 -4.51 -18.35
C PHE A 241 -1.77 -5.85 -18.82
N PHE A 242 -2.38 -6.43 -19.84
CA PHE A 242 -2.08 -7.79 -20.26
C PHE A 242 -1.70 -7.89 -21.74
N VAL A 243 -0.62 -8.63 -21.99
CA VAL A 243 -0.18 -9.04 -23.33
C VAL A 243 -0.53 -10.50 -23.53
N ASP A 244 -1.49 -10.75 -24.41
CA ASP A 244 -1.92 -12.09 -24.78
C ASP A 244 -1.20 -12.56 -26.05
N ILE A 245 -0.74 -13.82 -26.05
CA ILE A 245 -0.08 -14.45 -27.19
C ILE A 245 -0.62 -15.86 -27.30
N PHE A 246 -1.33 -16.17 -28.38
CA PHE A 246 -1.97 -17.46 -28.58
C PHE A 246 -1.75 -17.97 -30.01
N LYS A 247 -1.86 -19.28 -30.19
CA LYS A 247 -1.71 -19.92 -31.50
C LYS A 247 -2.83 -19.48 -32.42
N SER A 248 -2.49 -19.21 -33.68
CA SER A 248 -3.45 -18.80 -34.71
C SER A 248 -2.99 -19.33 -36.06
N SER A 249 -3.79 -20.21 -36.66
CA SER A 249 -3.54 -20.79 -37.97
C SER A 249 -3.67 -19.79 -39.12
N SER A 250 -4.42 -18.70 -38.92
CA SER A 250 -4.61 -17.65 -39.93
C SER A 250 -3.45 -16.65 -40.00
N ASN A 251 -2.54 -16.65 -39.02
CA ASN A 251 -1.36 -15.78 -39.03
C ASN A 251 -0.15 -16.52 -39.60
N LYS A 252 0.61 -15.85 -40.48
CA LYS A 252 1.79 -16.45 -41.17
C LYS A 252 2.82 -17.03 -40.21
N ILE A 253 3.04 -16.39 -39.06
CA ILE A 253 3.99 -16.83 -38.02
C ILE A 253 3.39 -17.82 -37.00
N GLY A 254 2.13 -18.23 -37.18
CA GLY A 254 1.44 -19.20 -36.32
C GLY A 254 0.91 -18.66 -34.97
N PHE A 255 1.10 -17.37 -34.69
CA PHE A 255 0.68 -16.73 -33.44
C PHE A 255 -0.03 -15.41 -33.69
N GLN A 256 -0.95 -15.06 -32.78
CA GLN A 256 -1.58 -13.75 -32.71
C GLN A 256 -1.24 -13.10 -31.36
N VAL A 257 -0.94 -11.80 -31.40
CA VAL A 257 -0.72 -10.96 -30.22
C VAL A 257 -1.96 -10.08 -30.00
N LYS A 258 -2.46 -10.00 -28.76
CA LYS A 258 -3.53 -9.07 -28.37
C LYS A 258 -3.13 -8.33 -27.09
N LEU A 259 -3.50 -7.06 -27.03
CA LEU A 259 -3.40 -6.26 -25.82
C LEU A 259 -4.76 -6.16 -25.14
N ARG A 260 -4.76 -6.11 -23.81
CA ARG A 260 -5.96 -5.95 -23.01
C ARG A 260 -5.68 -5.12 -21.77
N LEU A 261 -6.47 -4.07 -21.56
CA LEU A 261 -6.70 -3.50 -20.23
C LEU A 261 -7.97 -4.15 -19.67
N SER A 262 -7.95 -4.59 -18.42
CA SER A 262 -9.15 -5.02 -17.71
C SER A 262 -9.22 -4.47 -16.29
N ILE A 263 -10.44 -4.28 -15.79
CA ILE A 263 -10.75 -3.94 -14.39
C ILE A 263 -11.83 -4.93 -13.95
N THR A 264 -11.58 -5.68 -12.88
CA THR A 264 -12.52 -6.64 -12.32
C THR A 264 -13.10 -6.07 -11.04
N GLN A 265 -14.41 -6.19 -10.83
CA GLN A 265 -15.03 -5.74 -9.59
C GLN A 265 -16.25 -6.60 -9.25
N HIS A 266 -16.63 -6.62 -7.97
CA HIS A 266 -17.83 -7.31 -7.50
C HIS A 266 -19.09 -6.81 -8.22
N SER A 267 -20.09 -7.68 -8.39
CA SER A 267 -21.35 -7.40 -9.11
C SER A 267 -22.12 -6.19 -8.57
N ARG A 268 -21.98 -5.91 -7.29
CA ARG A 268 -22.54 -4.73 -6.59
C ARG A 268 -22.09 -3.38 -7.19
N ASP A 269 -20.97 -3.35 -7.91
CA ASP A 269 -20.39 -2.16 -8.53
C ASP A 269 -20.43 -2.25 -10.08
N LYS A 270 -21.32 -3.08 -10.65
CA LYS A 270 -21.50 -3.22 -12.10
C LYS A 270 -21.78 -1.88 -12.79
N GLU A 271 -22.62 -1.04 -12.18
CA GLU A 271 -22.97 0.28 -12.71
C GLU A 271 -21.74 1.20 -12.83
N LEU A 272 -20.78 1.09 -11.91
CA LEU A 272 -19.51 1.82 -11.99
C LEU A 272 -18.68 1.35 -13.20
N LEU A 273 -18.62 0.04 -13.47
CA LEU A 273 -17.92 -0.47 -14.65
C LEU A 273 -18.58 0.01 -15.95
N GLU A 274 -19.91 0.09 -15.99
CA GLU A 274 -20.66 0.65 -17.13
C GLU A 274 -20.39 2.16 -17.28
N LEU A 275 -20.27 2.88 -16.17
CA LEU A 275 -19.88 4.29 -16.16
C LEU A 275 -18.45 4.48 -16.69
N ILE A 276 -17.51 3.59 -16.37
CA ILE A 276 -16.15 3.60 -16.91
C ILE A 276 -16.15 3.40 -18.44
N VAL A 277 -17.02 2.52 -18.98
CA VAL A 277 -17.18 2.39 -20.45
C VAL A 277 -17.61 3.71 -21.08
N LYS A 278 -18.63 4.37 -20.49
CA LYS A 278 -19.13 5.66 -20.97
C LYS A 278 -18.04 6.74 -20.90
N TYR A 279 -17.33 6.83 -19.77
CA TYR A 279 -16.27 7.82 -19.54
C TYR A 279 -15.10 7.66 -20.51
N LEU A 280 -14.60 6.44 -20.69
CA LEU A 280 -13.50 6.16 -21.61
C LEU A 280 -13.92 6.13 -23.08
N ALA A 281 -15.23 6.16 -23.34
CA ALA A 281 -15.84 5.91 -24.65
C ALA A 281 -15.26 4.65 -25.33
N ALA A 282 -14.92 3.62 -24.54
CA ALA A 282 -14.19 2.44 -24.98
C ALA A 282 -14.42 1.27 -24.02
N GLY A 283 -14.28 0.06 -24.57
CA GLY A 283 -14.40 -1.18 -23.82
C GLY A 283 -15.83 -1.68 -23.66
N ILE A 284 -15.96 -2.80 -22.98
CA ILE A 284 -17.23 -3.48 -22.69
C ILE A 284 -17.19 -4.11 -21.31
N VAL A 285 -18.34 -4.22 -20.66
CA VAL A 285 -18.52 -4.96 -19.40
C VAL A 285 -19.04 -6.36 -19.71
N ASN A 286 -18.46 -7.38 -19.09
CA ASN A 286 -18.93 -8.76 -19.19
C ASN A 286 -18.99 -9.40 -17.82
N ILE A 287 -19.75 -10.48 -17.69
CA ILE A 287 -19.69 -11.36 -16.52
C ILE A 287 -18.29 -11.98 -16.47
N HIS A 288 -17.66 -11.94 -15.29
CA HIS A 288 -16.39 -12.61 -15.02
C HIS A 288 -16.58 -13.91 -14.25
N SER A 289 -17.42 -13.87 -13.22
CA SER A 289 -17.85 -15.01 -12.41
C SER A 289 -19.25 -14.72 -11.84
N GLU A 290 -19.80 -15.63 -11.02
CA GLU A 290 -21.12 -15.47 -10.37
C GLU A 290 -21.27 -14.11 -9.67
N ASN A 291 -20.22 -13.67 -8.96
CA ASN A 291 -20.24 -12.45 -8.13
C ASN A 291 -19.35 -11.32 -8.67
N ALA A 292 -18.82 -11.43 -9.89
CA ALA A 292 -17.91 -10.43 -10.43
C ALA A 292 -18.16 -10.11 -11.90
N PHE A 293 -17.96 -8.84 -12.24
CA PHE A 293 -17.96 -8.34 -13.61
C PHE A 293 -16.57 -7.84 -13.98
N VAL A 294 -16.27 -7.84 -15.28
CA VAL A 294 -15.02 -7.34 -15.82
C VAL A 294 -15.28 -6.32 -16.93
N PHE A 295 -14.77 -5.12 -16.73
CA PHE A 295 -14.55 -4.15 -17.80
C PHE A 295 -13.31 -4.56 -18.60
N LYS A 296 -13.37 -4.55 -19.94
CA LYS A 296 -12.21 -4.84 -20.79
C LYS A 296 -12.14 -3.96 -22.04
N VAL A 297 -10.94 -3.49 -22.37
CA VAL A 297 -10.59 -2.84 -23.64
C VAL A 297 -9.53 -3.68 -24.34
N SER A 298 -9.86 -4.19 -25.53
CA SER A 298 -8.94 -5.04 -26.32
C SER A 298 -8.74 -4.59 -27.77
N LYS A 299 -9.56 -3.65 -28.25
CA LYS A 299 -9.40 -3.07 -29.58
C LYS A 299 -8.13 -2.22 -29.59
N LEU A 300 -7.15 -2.59 -30.43
CA LEU A 300 -5.87 -1.89 -30.52
C LEU A 300 -6.04 -0.39 -30.83
N VAL A 301 -7.04 -0.03 -31.64
CA VAL A 301 -7.35 1.37 -31.95
C VAL A 301 -7.78 2.15 -30.70
N ASP A 302 -8.67 1.60 -29.87
CA ASP A 302 -9.11 2.25 -28.63
C ASP A 302 -7.97 2.33 -27.61
N LEU A 303 -7.17 1.26 -27.49
CA LEU A 303 -6.01 1.25 -26.60
C LEU A 303 -5.03 2.37 -26.96
N LYS A 304 -4.69 2.51 -28.25
CA LYS A 304 -3.75 3.52 -28.73
C LYS A 304 -4.28 4.95 -28.68
N LYS A 305 -5.55 5.16 -29.03
CA LYS A 305 -6.10 6.52 -29.19
C LYS A 305 -6.69 7.08 -27.89
N LYS A 306 -7.08 6.22 -26.95
CA LYS A 306 -7.80 6.63 -25.74
C LYS A 306 -7.05 6.21 -24.47
N ILE A 307 -6.71 4.94 -24.34
CA ILE A 307 -6.19 4.38 -23.08
C ILE A 307 -4.75 4.79 -22.80
N ILE A 308 -3.84 4.60 -23.76
CA ILE A 308 -2.42 4.95 -23.59
C ILE A 308 -2.25 6.45 -23.36
N PRO A 309 -2.81 7.36 -24.20
CA PRO A 309 -2.67 8.80 -23.99
C PRO A 309 -3.25 9.28 -22.65
N LEU A 310 -4.34 8.66 -22.18
CA LEU A 310 -4.93 8.97 -20.87
C LEU A 310 -3.92 8.70 -19.75
N PHE A 311 -3.31 7.52 -19.73
CA PHE A 311 -2.39 7.12 -18.66
C PHE A 311 -0.95 7.63 -18.85
N GLU A 312 -0.59 8.15 -20.03
CA GLU A 312 0.58 9.01 -20.20
C GLU A 312 0.36 10.38 -19.56
N LYS A 313 -0.85 10.94 -19.68
CA LYS A 313 -1.22 12.23 -19.07
C LYS A 313 -1.52 12.13 -17.57
N TYR A 314 -2.13 11.03 -17.14
CA TYR A 314 -2.50 10.75 -15.75
C TYR A 314 -1.86 9.42 -15.32
N PRO A 315 -0.60 9.44 -14.84
CA PRO A 315 0.21 8.23 -14.67
C PRO A 315 -0.38 7.20 -13.71
N ILE A 316 -0.32 5.93 -14.10
CA ILE A 316 -0.47 4.77 -13.20
C ILE A 316 0.71 4.78 -12.23
N LEU A 317 0.47 4.51 -10.94
CA LEU A 317 1.51 4.43 -9.92
C LEU A 317 1.67 3.02 -9.34
N GLY A 318 2.68 2.85 -8.50
CA GLY A 318 3.07 1.54 -7.96
C GLY A 318 3.80 0.70 -9.00
N VAL A 319 4.04 -0.57 -8.69
CA VAL A 319 4.76 -1.46 -9.60
C VAL A 319 3.97 -1.72 -10.88
N LYS A 320 2.64 -1.58 -10.85
CA LYS A 320 1.77 -1.66 -12.04
C LYS A 320 2.13 -0.63 -13.11
N GLN A 321 2.78 0.49 -12.75
CA GLN A 321 3.33 1.44 -13.72
C GLN A 321 4.31 0.77 -14.69
N LEU A 322 5.15 -0.15 -14.20
CA LEU A 322 6.12 -0.87 -15.03
C LEU A 322 5.40 -1.80 -16.03
N ASP A 323 4.29 -2.41 -15.61
CA ASP A 323 3.45 -3.23 -16.48
C ASP A 323 2.76 -2.38 -17.56
N PHE A 324 2.32 -1.16 -17.21
CA PHE A 324 1.80 -0.21 -18.19
C PHE A 324 2.86 0.23 -19.21
N LEU A 325 4.09 0.48 -18.79
CA LEU A 325 5.18 0.86 -19.71
C LEU A 325 5.52 -0.27 -20.68
N ASP A 326 5.65 -1.51 -20.18
CA ASP A 326 5.87 -2.69 -21.03
C ASP A 326 4.69 -2.92 -21.99
N PHE A 327 3.46 -2.67 -21.53
CA PHE A 327 2.27 -2.70 -22.38
C PHE A 327 2.32 -1.67 -23.51
N CYS A 328 2.78 -0.45 -23.23
CA CYS A 328 2.96 0.60 -24.23
C CYS A 328 4.06 0.25 -25.25
N GLU A 329 5.17 -0.35 -24.78
CA GLU A 329 6.24 -0.85 -25.65
C GLU A 329 5.70 -1.89 -26.65
N VAL A 330 4.91 -2.86 -26.18
CA VAL A 330 4.28 -3.84 -27.07
C VAL A 330 3.27 -3.18 -28.01
N ALA A 331 2.50 -2.19 -27.55
CA ALA A 331 1.58 -1.45 -28.42
C ALA A 331 2.30 -0.72 -29.56
N LYS A 332 3.49 -0.18 -29.29
CA LYS A 332 4.36 0.45 -30.30
C LYS A 332 4.86 -0.58 -31.32
N LEU A 333 5.37 -1.73 -30.86
CA LEU A 333 5.79 -2.83 -31.74
C LEU A 333 4.63 -3.35 -32.60
N MET A 334 3.42 -3.40 -32.05
CA MET A 334 2.23 -3.79 -32.79
C MET A 334 1.86 -2.75 -33.86
N ASN A 335 2.00 -1.46 -33.56
CA ASN A 335 1.76 -0.38 -34.51
C ASN A 335 2.72 -0.41 -35.71
N GLU A 336 3.98 -0.77 -35.47
CA GLU A 336 5.01 -0.92 -36.50
C GLU A 336 4.89 -2.24 -37.29
N GLY A 337 3.87 -3.06 -37.01
CA GLY A 337 3.69 -4.37 -37.67
C GLY A 337 4.68 -5.45 -37.22
N LYS A 338 5.61 -5.15 -36.29
CA LYS A 338 6.69 -6.07 -35.86
C LYS A 338 6.16 -7.37 -35.25
N HIS A 339 5.00 -7.33 -34.61
CA HIS A 339 4.31 -8.51 -34.08
C HIS A 339 3.94 -9.58 -35.14
N LEU A 340 4.06 -9.26 -36.43
CA LEU A 340 3.85 -10.18 -37.56
C LEU A 340 5.14 -10.86 -38.05
N THR A 341 6.28 -10.58 -37.39
CA THR A 341 7.59 -11.18 -37.69
C THR A 341 8.04 -12.11 -36.57
N THR A 342 8.86 -13.11 -36.87
CA THR A 342 9.40 -14.03 -35.86
C THR A 342 10.26 -13.29 -34.82
N GLU A 343 11.10 -12.36 -35.27
CA GLU A 343 11.96 -11.54 -34.39
C GLU A 343 11.14 -10.62 -33.48
N GLY A 344 10.15 -9.91 -34.04
CA GLY A 344 9.28 -9.04 -33.24
C GLY A 344 8.42 -9.83 -32.25
N LEU A 345 7.95 -11.03 -32.63
CA LEU A 345 7.25 -11.92 -31.69
C LEU A 345 8.17 -12.39 -30.55
N TYR A 346 9.43 -12.70 -30.84
CA TYR A 346 10.43 -13.05 -29.83
C TYR A 346 10.63 -11.89 -28.84
N LEU A 347 10.79 -10.66 -29.33
CA LEU A 347 10.90 -9.47 -28.49
C LEU A 347 9.67 -9.28 -27.59
N ILE A 348 8.46 -9.39 -28.14
CA ILE A 348 7.21 -9.28 -27.38
C ILE A 348 7.13 -10.37 -26.29
N ARG A 349 7.59 -11.60 -26.55
CA ARG A 349 7.66 -12.66 -25.53
C ARG A 349 8.61 -12.31 -24.40
N THR A 350 9.76 -11.73 -24.72
CA THR A 350 10.72 -11.27 -23.71
C THR A 350 10.12 -10.18 -22.83
N ILE A 351 9.44 -9.20 -23.43
CA ILE A 351 8.73 -8.15 -22.67
C ILE A 351 7.64 -8.77 -21.79
N LYS A 352 6.77 -9.63 -22.35
CA LYS A 352 5.71 -10.32 -21.60
C LYS A 352 6.26 -11.13 -20.41
N ASN A 353 7.45 -11.70 -20.53
CA ASN A 353 8.06 -12.52 -19.48
C ASN A 353 8.60 -11.73 -18.28
N LYS A 354 8.66 -10.40 -18.35
CA LYS A 354 8.98 -9.51 -17.21
C LYS A 354 7.76 -8.77 -16.64
N MET A 355 6.55 -9.06 -17.13
CA MET A 355 5.31 -8.39 -16.70
C MET A 355 4.56 -9.14 -15.60
N ASN A 356 3.77 -8.39 -14.83
CA ASN A 356 2.77 -8.85 -13.86
C ASN A 356 3.37 -9.84 -12.84
N THR A 357 2.81 -11.04 -12.70
CA THR A 357 3.25 -12.07 -11.75
C THR A 357 4.67 -12.58 -11.99
N LYS A 358 5.24 -12.34 -13.18
CA LYS A 358 6.62 -12.72 -13.51
C LYS A 358 7.63 -11.60 -13.19
N ARG A 359 7.14 -10.41 -12.84
CA ARG A 359 7.99 -9.27 -12.49
C ARG A 359 8.60 -9.51 -11.11
N LYS A 360 9.94 -9.54 -11.07
CA LYS A 360 10.73 -9.69 -9.85
C LYS A 360 10.92 -8.35 -9.15
#